data_AF-A0A8J4CD60-F1
#
_entry.id   AF-A0A8J4CD60-F1
#
_cell.length_a   1.000
_cell.length_b   1.000
_cell.length_c   1.000
_cell.angle_alpha   90.00
_cell.angle_beta   90.00
_cell.angle_gamma   90.00
#
_symmetry.space_group_name_H-M   'P 1'
#
loop_
_entity.id
_entity.type
_entity.pdbx_description
1 polymer ?
#
loop_
_entity_poly.entity_id
_entity_poly.type
_entity_poly.pdbx_seq_one_letter_code
_entity_poly.pdbx_strand_id
1 'polypeptide(L)'
;MRGHKFPIGAIAFASGFSSLLSCGNDIERANERGLRRFPKPWTLSWPPSVACRADASGYDSMEHTPAEPTPAAGELRWPVSGGRDPDDNGDTVAGVFHRLNSQHAKLLLVQVVFRHGARTPLSSRSEMWRGQKWDVCGEAYQAAAVRLFSTAGVENPVSRHDQRQRAVVLDGGCRKGELTLLGQSQALDLGRWLRRSYVTSEGFLPHTYQDGVVEAHTTNFSRTIATLRGVLTGLYPDLPKQHREEHHQQQPQQQEGQTPQPTSKLPPQQQLHLQSQPQPQKQLPHLQPPRVPHVTTSADLDEILYADTRTCPHLGSFQAVSRELGRAAVRADPEYEWARGELLRLLGIDAVSFDSDWCIFTHLHDVLTSLEAHGKALPPGFEGHPRLLAAINRLATCEFSAEIAPSMRDSHGLTILRLSMGRLLHILVENMQRVVVAAAAAAAGGSGTELAAAAATDAAQVATGSADGRTLPKMYLYSGHDSTIMPLLSAMGLHITKWPPYMSNLVFELWQLPSRWPGAEPRYVVRVLFNREELSLPHCPPGFLPSLQTFQREVVEPFQLSAQRHQELCRVKVEHDGAMPHPKAKTASGTA
;
A
#
# COMPACT_ATOMS: atom_id res chain seq x y z
N MET A 1 17.14 -28.52 70.70
CA MET A 1 16.26 -28.19 69.56
C MET A 1 16.99 -28.63 68.29
N ARG A 2 17.01 -29.93 67.97
CA ARG A 2 16.10 -30.63 67.02
C ARG A 2 16.01 -29.91 65.66
N GLY A 3 16.61 -30.41 64.57
CA GLY A 3 17.49 -31.60 64.48
C GLY A 3 18.15 -31.82 63.11
N HIS A 4 19.34 -32.42 63.11
CA HIS A 4 20.06 -32.92 61.93
C HIS A 4 19.49 -34.27 61.44
N LYS A 5 19.77 -34.65 60.17
CA LYS A 5 20.44 -35.90 59.70
C LYS A 5 19.92 -36.47 58.35
N PHE A 6 20.83 -36.58 57.37
CA PHE A 6 20.93 -37.69 56.39
C PHE A 6 21.33 -39.02 57.14
N PRO A 7 21.42 -40.27 56.58
CA PRO A 7 21.79 -40.61 55.17
C PRO A 7 21.35 -42.01 54.58
N ILE A 8 21.92 -42.37 53.41
CA ILE A 8 22.23 -43.71 52.78
C ILE A 8 21.13 -44.65 52.20
N GLY A 9 21.39 -45.13 50.97
CA GLY A 9 20.91 -46.40 50.39
C GLY A 9 20.40 -46.27 48.94
N ALA A 10 21.15 -46.36 47.82
CA ALA A 10 22.31 -47.15 47.37
C ALA A 10 21.95 -48.45 46.58
N ILE A 11 22.41 -48.53 45.31
CA ILE A 11 22.46 -49.73 44.42
C ILE A 11 21.07 -50.13 43.84
N ALA A 12 20.84 -50.51 42.56
CA ALA A 12 21.70 -51.10 41.52
C ALA A 12 21.49 -50.59 40.07
N PHE A 13 22.29 -51.15 39.15
CA PHE A 13 22.43 -50.90 37.70
C PHE A 13 21.36 -51.55 36.79
N ALA A 14 21.35 -51.06 35.53
CA ALA A 14 21.04 -51.83 34.29
C ALA A 14 19.58 -52.28 34.04
N SER A 15 19.09 -52.46 32.81
CA SER A 15 19.69 -52.33 31.46
C SER A 15 18.61 -52.35 30.36
N GLY A 16 18.89 -51.67 29.25
CA GLY A 16 18.36 -51.97 27.91
C GLY A 16 16.87 -51.71 27.66
N PHE A 17 16.39 -51.63 26.42
CA PHE A 17 16.95 -51.42 25.09
C PHE A 17 15.73 -51.49 24.14
N SER A 18 15.72 -50.75 23.03
CA SER A 18 14.81 -50.96 21.90
C SER A 18 13.29 -50.77 22.10
N SER A 19 12.47 -50.60 21.06
CA SER A 19 12.63 -49.88 19.78
C SER A 19 11.36 -50.03 18.94
N LEU A 20 11.00 -48.97 18.20
CA LEU A 20 10.38 -49.02 16.86
C LEU A 20 8.92 -49.52 16.67
N LEU A 21 8.28 -48.91 15.66
CA LEU A 21 7.11 -49.38 14.87
C LEU A 21 5.74 -49.44 15.60
N SER A 22 4.58 -49.35 14.94
CA SER A 22 4.17 -48.72 13.66
C SER A 22 2.63 -48.75 13.57
N CYS A 23 2.04 -47.95 12.67
CA CYS A 23 0.71 -48.08 12.02
C CYS A 23 -0.43 -48.92 12.66
N GLY A 24 -1.62 -48.33 12.75
CA GLY A 24 -2.87 -49.10 12.90
C GLY A 24 -4.12 -48.23 12.85
N ASN A 25 -4.98 -48.47 11.87
CA ASN A 25 -6.27 -47.81 11.67
C ASN A 25 -7.40 -48.53 12.45
N ASP A 26 -8.63 -48.02 12.28
CA ASP A 26 -9.92 -48.73 12.44
C ASP A 26 -10.45 -48.95 13.88
N ILE A 27 -11.75 -48.95 14.20
CA ILE A 27 -12.99 -48.35 13.66
C ILE A 27 -14.13 -48.81 14.64
N GLU A 28 -15.19 -48.00 14.79
CA GLU A 28 -16.55 -48.36 15.29
C GLU A 28 -16.93 -48.64 16.79
N ARG A 29 -18.00 -47.89 17.17
CA ARG A 29 -19.26 -48.25 17.88
C ARG A 29 -19.32 -48.59 19.39
N ALA A 30 -20.04 -47.69 20.10
CA ALA A 30 -21.21 -47.92 20.99
C ALA A 30 -21.07 -48.85 22.22
N ASN A 31 -21.61 -48.53 23.40
CA ASN A 31 -23.05 -48.35 23.64
C ASN A 31 -23.41 -47.69 25.01
N GLU A 32 -24.71 -47.53 25.30
CA GLU A 32 -25.37 -46.67 26.29
C GLU A 32 -25.46 -47.17 27.77
N ARG A 33 -25.64 -46.18 28.69
CA ARG A 33 -26.58 -46.07 29.86
C ARG A 33 -26.06 -44.98 30.85
N GLY A 34 -26.70 -43.85 31.17
CA GLY A 34 -27.87 -43.65 32.06
C GLY A 34 -27.44 -43.28 33.52
N LEU A 35 -28.07 -42.42 34.35
CA LEU A 35 -29.30 -41.60 34.31
C LEU A 35 -29.33 -40.52 35.48
N ARG A 36 -29.81 -39.27 35.22
CA ARG A 36 -30.36 -38.26 36.21
C ARG A 36 -29.35 -37.56 37.19
N ARG A 37 -29.50 -36.30 37.69
CA ARG A 37 -30.50 -35.19 37.54
C ARG A 37 -29.97 -33.81 38.09
N PHE A 38 -30.30 -32.68 37.42
CA PHE A 38 -30.39 -31.26 37.89
C PHE A 38 -29.15 -30.48 38.43
N PRO A 39 -29.16 -29.10 38.44
CA PRO A 39 -29.79 -28.11 37.54
C PRO A 39 -28.79 -27.07 36.93
N LYS A 40 -29.26 -26.16 36.05
CA LYS A 40 -28.45 -25.13 35.33
C LYS A 40 -28.04 -23.93 36.22
N PRO A 41 -27.00 -23.16 35.82
CA PRO A 41 -27.29 -21.90 35.11
C PRO A 41 -26.41 -21.61 33.86
N TRP A 42 -27.03 -20.89 32.91
CA TRP A 42 -26.49 -19.95 31.91
C TRP A 42 -25.02 -20.07 31.43
N THR A 43 -24.83 -20.50 30.19
CA THR A 43 -23.67 -20.14 29.34
C THR A 43 -24.15 -19.88 27.90
N LEU A 44 -23.66 -18.81 27.27
CA LEU A 44 -23.77 -18.60 25.83
C LEU A 44 -22.72 -19.45 25.12
N SER A 45 -23.12 -20.21 24.11
CA SER A 45 -22.21 -20.88 23.18
C SER A 45 -22.53 -20.45 21.75
N TRP A 46 -21.51 -19.96 21.05
CA TRP A 46 -21.53 -19.76 19.60
C TRP A 46 -21.06 -21.06 18.92
N PRO A 47 -21.65 -21.48 17.79
CA PRO A 47 -21.12 -22.60 17.01
C PRO A 47 -19.86 -22.18 16.22
N PRO A 48 -18.93 -23.12 15.95
CA PRO A 48 -17.68 -22.82 15.25
C PRO A 48 -17.82 -22.86 13.72
N SER A 49 -16.84 -22.22 13.05
CA SER A 49 -16.38 -22.49 11.67
C SER A 49 -17.42 -22.55 10.55
N VAL A 50 -17.50 -21.48 9.75
CA VAL A 50 -18.08 -21.52 8.39
C VAL A 50 -16.94 -21.49 7.38
N ALA A 51 -16.77 -22.60 6.66
CA ALA A 51 -15.82 -22.72 5.55
C ALA A 51 -16.30 -21.93 4.32
N CYS A 52 -15.38 -21.67 3.38
CA CYS A 52 -15.69 -21.05 2.10
C CYS A 52 -16.81 -21.81 1.37
N ARG A 53 -17.92 -21.13 1.09
CA ARG A 53 -18.85 -21.52 0.02
C ARG A 53 -18.73 -20.53 -1.12
N ALA A 54 -18.43 -21.05 -2.30
CA ALA A 54 -18.61 -20.32 -3.54
C ALA A 54 -20.06 -20.49 -3.98
N ASP A 55 -20.75 -19.39 -4.25
CA ASP A 55 -21.99 -19.45 -5.03
C ASP A 55 -21.61 -19.56 -6.52
N ALA A 56 -21.90 -20.73 -7.08
CA ALA A 56 -21.80 -21.01 -8.51
C ALA A 56 -23.19 -21.32 -9.05
N SER A 57 -23.79 -20.31 -9.68
CA SER A 57 -24.84 -20.45 -10.69
C SER A 57 -24.36 -19.66 -11.91
N GLY A 58 -24.47 -20.13 -13.14
CA GLY A 58 -25.22 -21.25 -13.68
C GLY A 58 -25.40 -20.91 -15.16
N TYR A 59 -24.33 -21.05 -15.93
CA TYR A 59 -24.35 -20.75 -17.36
C TYR A 59 -24.76 -22.00 -18.13
N ASP A 60 -25.94 -21.93 -18.77
CA ASP A 60 -26.31 -22.83 -19.86
C ASP A 60 -26.37 -22.01 -21.16
N SER A 61 -26.06 -22.66 -22.27
CA SER A 61 -25.72 -22.02 -23.54
C SER A 61 -26.87 -22.08 -24.55
N MET A 62 -27.17 -20.95 -25.21
CA MET A 62 -27.47 -20.93 -26.65
C MET A 62 -27.47 -19.50 -27.23
N GLU A 63 -27.20 -19.41 -28.52
CA GLU A 63 -27.01 -18.18 -29.29
C GLU A 63 -28.34 -17.50 -29.64
N HIS A 64 -28.40 -16.16 -29.66
CA HIS A 64 -28.90 -15.33 -30.78
C HIS A 64 -28.72 -13.82 -30.48
N THR A 65 -28.54 -13.01 -31.52
CA THR A 65 -28.23 -11.56 -31.45
C THR A 65 -29.52 -10.69 -31.63
N PRO A 66 -29.47 -9.34 -31.59
CA PRO A 66 -29.87 -8.57 -30.41
C PRO A 66 -31.14 -7.71 -30.62
N ALA A 67 -31.80 -7.35 -29.51
CA ALA A 67 -32.86 -6.34 -29.51
C ALA A 67 -32.81 -5.47 -28.24
N GLU A 68 -33.01 -4.15 -28.38
CA GLU A 68 -33.13 -3.21 -27.26
C GLU A 68 -34.44 -3.40 -26.49
N PRO A 69 -34.47 -3.01 -25.21
CA PRO A 69 -35.73 -2.55 -24.61
C PRO A 69 -35.60 -1.20 -23.85
N THR A 70 -36.41 -0.23 -24.26
CA THR A 70 -36.81 0.94 -23.46
C THR A 70 -37.72 0.55 -22.28
N PRO A 71 -37.87 1.40 -21.24
CA PRO A 71 -38.23 0.95 -19.90
C PRO A 71 -39.74 0.81 -19.64
N ALA A 72 -40.10 -0.12 -18.76
CA ALA A 72 -41.43 -0.23 -18.14
C ALA A 72 -41.41 0.26 -16.69
N ALA A 73 -42.45 0.99 -16.29
CA ALA A 73 -42.50 1.72 -15.02
C ALA A 73 -42.87 0.86 -13.81
N GLY A 74 -42.37 1.28 -12.64
CA GLY A 74 -42.75 0.77 -11.33
C GLY A 74 -42.48 1.84 -10.26
N GLU A 75 -43.30 2.89 -10.21
CA GLU A 75 -43.21 3.92 -9.17
C GLU A 75 -43.47 3.32 -7.78
N LEU A 76 -42.44 3.25 -6.94
CA LEU A 76 -42.62 3.11 -5.49
C LEU A 76 -42.37 4.46 -4.81
N ARG A 77 -43.42 5.29 -4.75
CA ARG A 77 -43.38 6.55 -3.98
C ARG A 77 -43.47 6.23 -2.49
N TRP A 78 -42.45 6.61 -1.71
CA TRP A 78 -42.54 6.65 -0.25
C TRP A 78 -43.10 8.00 0.21
N PRO A 79 -44.02 8.05 1.19
CA PRO A 79 -44.59 9.31 1.64
C PRO A 79 -43.57 10.15 2.42
N VAL A 80 -43.47 11.44 2.08
CA VAL A 80 -42.81 12.44 2.92
C VAL A 80 -43.78 12.83 4.04
N SER A 81 -43.79 12.03 5.12
CA SER A 81 -44.43 12.42 6.37
C SER A 81 -43.38 13.09 7.27
N GLY A 82 -43.60 14.37 7.58
CA GLY A 82 -42.81 15.10 8.56
C GLY A 82 -43.04 14.56 9.98
N GLY A 83 -42.29 13.52 10.35
CA GLY A 83 -42.15 13.04 11.72
C GLY A 83 -40.88 13.59 12.35
N ARG A 84 -40.97 14.09 13.58
CA ARG A 84 -39.80 14.50 14.37
C ARG A 84 -39.22 13.23 14.99
N ASP A 85 -38.17 12.68 14.39
CA ASP A 85 -37.53 11.44 14.84
C ASP A 85 -36.81 11.68 16.20
N PRO A 86 -37.19 11.00 17.30
CA PRO A 86 -36.56 11.19 18.60
C PRO A 86 -35.18 10.53 18.72
N ASP A 87 -34.83 9.61 17.82
CA ASP A 87 -33.64 8.75 17.89
C ASP A 87 -32.61 9.02 16.74
N ASP A 88 -32.58 10.23 16.14
CA ASP A 88 -31.48 10.68 15.25
C ASP A 88 -30.18 10.81 16.04
N ASN A 89 -29.48 9.67 16.22
CA ASN A 89 -28.21 9.54 16.94
C ASN A 89 -27.03 10.25 16.24
N GLY A 90 -27.27 11.09 15.22
CA GLY A 90 -26.34 12.09 14.69
C GLY A 90 -25.14 11.58 13.85
N ASP A 91 -24.74 10.33 14.05
CA ASP A 91 -23.52 9.71 13.51
C ASP A 91 -23.57 9.39 11.99
N THR A 92 -24.77 9.26 11.41
CA THR A 92 -24.95 8.96 9.97
C THR A 92 -25.88 9.97 9.31
N VAL A 93 -25.43 10.59 8.20
CA VAL A 93 -26.19 11.68 7.55
C VAL A 93 -27.14 11.14 6.48
N ALA A 94 -28.40 10.90 6.85
CA ALA A 94 -29.46 10.53 5.92
C ALA A 94 -29.84 11.69 4.98
N GLY A 95 -29.96 11.37 3.69
CA GLY A 95 -30.64 12.21 2.68
C GLY A 95 -29.76 13.22 1.93
N VAL A 96 -29.98 13.27 0.61
CA VAL A 96 -29.62 14.36 -0.34
C VAL A 96 -28.12 14.65 -0.56
N PHE A 97 -27.19 13.94 0.09
CA PHE A 97 -25.74 14.08 -0.18
C PHE A 97 -25.13 13.06 -1.16
N HIS A 98 -25.93 12.43 -2.04
CA HIS A 98 -25.45 11.52 -3.09
C HIS A 98 -24.43 12.14 -4.07
N ARG A 99 -24.24 13.47 -4.04
CA ARG A 99 -23.07 14.13 -4.63
C ARG A 99 -22.55 15.22 -3.67
N LEU A 100 -21.67 14.85 -2.74
CA LEU A 100 -20.81 15.83 -2.09
C LEU A 100 -20.00 16.60 -3.15
N ASN A 101 -20.19 17.92 -3.15
CA ASN A 101 -19.51 18.90 -3.97
C ASN A 101 -19.51 20.25 -3.24
N SER A 102 -18.69 21.17 -3.72
CA SER A 102 -18.49 22.55 -3.24
C SER A 102 -19.76 23.41 -3.12
N GLN A 103 -20.88 23.02 -3.74
CA GLN A 103 -22.16 23.74 -3.61
C GLN A 103 -22.91 23.36 -2.32
N HIS A 104 -22.69 22.15 -1.79
CA HIS A 104 -23.47 21.60 -0.67
C HIS A 104 -22.62 21.28 0.56
N ALA A 105 -21.29 21.18 0.41
CA ALA A 105 -20.35 20.95 1.49
C ALA A 105 -18.98 21.56 1.16
N LYS A 106 -18.19 21.89 2.17
CA LYS A 106 -16.83 22.44 2.00
C LYS A 106 -15.79 21.33 2.12
N LEU A 107 -15.07 21.05 1.04
CA LEU A 107 -13.92 20.15 1.07
C LEU A 107 -12.78 20.80 1.89
N LEU A 108 -12.21 20.04 2.83
CA LEU A 108 -11.15 20.51 3.73
C LEU A 108 -9.81 19.81 3.52
N LEU A 109 -9.82 18.53 3.19
CA LEU A 109 -8.61 17.71 3.04
C LEU A 109 -8.82 16.58 2.02
N VAL A 110 -7.81 16.29 1.21
CA VAL A 110 -7.75 15.12 0.33
C VAL A 110 -6.47 14.33 0.59
N GLN A 111 -6.55 13.00 0.71
CA GLN A 111 -5.39 12.14 0.90
C GLN A 111 -5.45 10.99 -0.10
N VAL A 112 -4.42 10.82 -0.93
CA VAL A 112 -4.41 9.87 -2.05
C VAL A 112 -3.31 8.85 -1.84
N VAL A 113 -3.66 7.59 -1.61
CA VAL A 113 -2.72 6.46 -1.55
C VAL A 113 -2.82 5.67 -2.85
N PHE A 114 -1.71 5.43 -3.55
CA PHE A 114 -1.74 4.79 -4.87
C PHE A 114 -0.59 3.81 -5.11
N ARG A 115 -0.90 2.68 -5.75
CA ARG A 115 0.06 1.74 -6.34
C ARG A 115 0.77 2.42 -7.51
N HIS A 116 2.04 2.08 -7.73
CA HIS A 116 2.77 2.46 -8.95
C HIS A 116 2.04 2.04 -10.25
N GLY A 117 2.41 2.67 -11.36
CA GLY A 117 1.91 2.31 -12.69
C GLY A 117 2.47 0.98 -13.22
N ALA A 118 2.08 0.63 -14.44
CA ALA A 118 2.58 -0.55 -15.16
C ALA A 118 4.12 -0.56 -15.23
N ARG A 119 4.69 -1.75 -15.04
CA ARG A 119 6.14 -1.96 -14.92
C ARG A 119 6.56 -3.25 -15.61
N THR A 120 7.87 -3.44 -15.78
CA THR A 120 8.43 -4.75 -16.10
C THR A 120 8.32 -5.72 -14.90
N PRO A 121 8.44 -7.04 -15.11
CA PRO A 121 8.28 -8.02 -14.04
C PRO A 121 9.34 -7.90 -12.92
N LEU A 122 8.98 -8.37 -11.73
CA LEU A 122 9.82 -8.52 -10.53
C LEU A 122 10.12 -9.97 -10.17
N SER A 123 9.41 -10.94 -10.74
CA SER A 123 9.61 -12.38 -10.58
C SER A 123 11.05 -12.82 -10.83
N SER A 124 11.46 -13.97 -10.29
CA SER A 124 12.73 -14.64 -10.61
C SER A 124 12.62 -15.55 -11.85
N ARG A 125 11.40 -15.89 -12.28
CA ARG A 125 11.06 -16.85 -13.34
C ARG A 125 11.28 -16.32 -14.76
N SER A 126 12.50 -15.88 -15.04
CA SER A 126 12.92 -15.26 -16.31
C SER A 126 12.67 -16.10 -17.55
N GLU A 127 12.54 -17.42 -17.40
CA GLU A 127 12.10 -18.34 -18.44
C GLU A 127 10.75 -17.97 -19.06
N MET A 128 9.82 -17.41 -18.28
CA MET A 128 8.47 -17.08 -18.76
C MET A 128 8.43 -15.91 -19.75
N TRP A 129 9.35 -14.96 -19.66
CA TRP A 129 9.44 -13.82 -20.58
C TRP A 129 10.69 -13.89 -21.48
N ARG A 130 11.33 -15.06 -21.56
CA ARG A 130 12.50 -15.27 -22.42
C ARG A 130 12.13 -15.01 -23.88
N GLY A 131 12.95 -14.22 -24.57
CA GLY A 131 12.69 -13.80 -25.96
C GLY A 131 11.71 -12.62 -26.10
N GLN A 132 11.06 -12.19 -25.02
CA GLN A 132 10.29 -10.94 -25.03
C GLN A 132 11.24 -9.75 -24.88
N LYS A 133 11.27 -8.87 -25.89
CA LYS A 133 11.95 -7.57 -25.77
C LYS A 133 11.14 -6.64 -24.88
N TRP A 134 11.77 -6.13 -23.84
CA TRP A 134 11.32 -5.07 -22.95
C TRP A 134 12.00 -3.76 -23.37
N ASP A 135 11.45 -3.19 -24.44
CA ASP A 135 11.79 -1.93 -25.10
C ASP A 135 10.76 -0.82 -24.81
N VAL A 136 9.96 -1.01 -23.75
CA VAL A 136 8.79 -0.20 -23.37
C VAL A 136 9.08 0.78 -22.22
N CYS A 137 10.36 1.08 -21.97
CA CYS A 137 10.83 2.03 -20.96
C CYS A 137 11.45 3.28 -21.61
N GLY A 138 11.85 4.26 -20.80
CA GLY A 138 12.31 5.57 -21.26
C GLY A 138 11.46 6.70 -20.65
N GLU A 139 11.28 7.79 -21.39
CA GLU A 139 10.54 8.98 -20.94
C GLU A 139 9.28 9.16 -21.79
N ALA A 140 8.08 8.99 -21.20
CA ALA A 140 6.81 9.25 -21.89
C ALA A 140 6.48 10.75 -21.98
N TYR A 141 7.05 11.55 -21.09
CA TYR A 141 6.98 13.01 -21.02
C TYR A 141 8.11 13.52 -20.13
N GLN A 142 8.42 14.81 -20.22
CA GLN A 142 9.34 15.43 -19.27
C GLN A 142 8.65 15.59 -17.91
N ALA A 143 9.02 14.75 -16.95
CA ALA A 143 8.40 14.70 -15.64
C ALA A 143 8.79 15.91 -14.77
N ALA A 144 7.95 16.24 -13.78
CA ALA A 144 8.23 17.24 -12.77
C ALA A 144 9.49 16.87 -11.96
N ALA A 145 10.36 17.84 -11.76
CA ALA A 145 11.45 17.75 -10.78
C ALA A 145 10.86 17.66 -9.37
N VAL A 146 11.52 16.89 -8.50
CA VAL A 146 11.21 16.80 -7.06
C VAL A 146 12.52 16.66 -6.29
N ARG A 147 12.58 17.17 -5.06
CA ARG A 147 13.69 16.90 -4.14
C ARG A 147 13.25 15.81 -3.16
N LEU A 148 14.03 14.73 -3.10
CA LEU A 148 13.71 13.54 -2.33
C LEU A 148 14.50 13.56 -1.01
N PHE A 149 13.83 13.40 0.13
CA PHE A 149 14.50 13.34 1.44
C PHE A 149 13.96 12.18 2.28
N SER A 150 14.82 11.57 3.09
CA SER A 150 14.36 10.67 4.15
C SER A 150 13.64 11.41 5.27
N THR A 151 12.88 10.71 6.10
CA THR A 151 12.33 11.26 7.36
C THR A 151 13.41 11.75 8.34
N ALA A 152 14.67 11.31 8.17
CA ALA A 152 15.84 11.81 8.88
C ALA A 152 16.55 12.99 8.17
N GLY A 153 15.96 13.58 7.13
CA GLY A 153 16.49 14.73 6.39
C GLY A 153 17.64 14.42 5.42
N VAL A 154 17.91 13.15 5.10
CA VAL A 154 18.97 12.77 4.14
C VAL A 154 18.44 12.96 2.72
N GLU A 155 19.06 13.86 1.94
CA GLU A 155 18.72 14.08 0.53
C GLU A 155 19.12 12.87 -0.34
N ASN A 156 18.25 12.47 -1.26
CA ASN A 156 18.39 11.34 -2.19
C ASN A 156 18.90 10.04 -1.52
N PRO A 157 18.17 9.50 -0.51
CA PRO A 157 18.62 8.33 0.25
C PRO A 157 18.69 7.08 -0.63
N VAL A 158 19.73 6.26 -0.47
CA VAL A 158 19.97 5.06 -1.29
C VAL A 158 19.08 3.88 -0.86
N SER A 159 18.36 3.29 -1.82
CA SER A 159 17.66 2.01 -1.64
C SER A 159 18.48 0.84 -2.19
N ARG A 160 19.06 0.03 -1.29
CA ARG A 160 19.81 -1.19 -1.68
C ARG A 160 18.92 -2.24 -2.36
N HIS A 161 17.63 -2.25 -2.04
CA HIS A 161 16.65 -3.15 -2.66
C HIS A 161 16.35 -2.75 -4.11
N ASP A 162 16.11 -1.46 -4.35
CA ASP A 162 15.89 -0.92 -5.70
C ASP A 162 17.13 -1.06 -6.58
N GLN A 163 18.33 -0.79 -6.04
CA GLN A 163 19.61 -1.01 -6.75
C GLN A 163 19.79 -2.46 -7.20
N ARG A 164 19.50 -3.46 -6.34
CA ARG A 164 19.58 -4.88 -6.70
C ARG A 164 18.57 -5.28 -7.78
N GLN A 165 17.36 -4.72 -7.74
CA GLN A 165 16.36 -4.94 -8.81
C GLN A 165 16.86 -4.34 -10.13
N ARG A 166 17.24 -3.06 -10.11
CA ARG A 166 17.73 -2.30 -11.28
C ARG A 166 19.03 -2.81 -11.89
N ALA A 167 19.85 -3.57 -11.16
CA ALA A 167 21.05 -4.20 -11.68
C ALA A 167 20.75 -5.25 -12.76
N VAL A 168 19.55 -5.86 -12.73
CA VAL A 168 19.09 -6.76 -13.79
C VAL A 168 18.52 -5.96 -14.95
N VAL A 169 19.20 -6.00 -16.09
CA VAL A 169 18.72 -5.49 -17.38
C VAL A 169 18.04 -6.64 -18.13
N LEU A 170 16.88 -6.36 -18.71
CA LEU A 170 16.10 -7.30 -19.53
C LEU A 170 16.47 -7.12 -21.01
N ASP A 171 16.26 -8.16 -21.83
CA ASP A 171 16.32 -8.04 -23.28
C ASP A 171 15.47 -6.84 -23.73
N GLY A 172 15.98 -5.97 -24.61
CA GLY A 172 15.31 -4.71 -25.00
C GLY A 172 15.71 -3.48 -24.18
N GLY A 173 16.39 -3.63 -23.04
CA GLY A 173 17.09 -2.54 -22.34
C GLY A 173 16.39 -1.97 -21.10
N CYS A 174 15.09 -2.21 -20.91
CA CYS A 174 14.43 -1.97 -19.61
C CYS A 174 15.15 -2.72 -18.48
N ARG A 175 15.13 -2.18 -17.27
CA ARG A 175 15.54 -2.89 -16.04
C ARG A 175 14.39 -3.68 -15.45
N LYS A 176 14.70 -4.58 -14.52
CA LYS A 176 13.72 -5.37 -13.76
C LYS A 176 12.95 -4.48 -12.77
N GLY A 177 11.62 -4.57 -12.79
CA GLY A 177 10.73 -3.73 -11.97
C GLY A 177 10.69 -2.25 -12.35
N GLU A 178 11.09 -1.88 -13.57
CA GLU A 178 11.13 -0.50 -14.07
C GLU A 178 9.75 -0.03 -14.53
N LEU A 179 9.40 1.24 -14.24
CA LEU A 179 8.14 1.84 -14.65
C LEU A 179 8.16 2.13 -16.16
N THR A 180 7.23 1.53 -16.90
CA THR A 180 7.19 1.63 -18.37
C THR A 180 6.56 2.95 -18.83
N LEU A 181 6.62 3.22 -20.14
CA LEU A 181 5.93 4.35 -20.76
C LEU A 181 4.42 4.32 -20.49
N LEU A 182 3.82 3.13 -20.47
CA LEU A 182 2.42 2.93 -20.06
C LEU A 182 2.21 3.33 -18.60
N GLY A 183 3.06 2.84 -17.69
CA GLY A 183 2.95 3.19 -16.26
C GLY A 183 3.11 4.67 -15.99
N GLN A 184 3.97 5.35 -16.75
CA GLN A 184 4.12 6.80 -16.73
C GLN A 184 2.85 7.51 -17.21
N SER A 185 2.22 7.06 -18.30
CA SER A 185 0.95 7.63 -18.79
C SER A 185 -0.17 7.45 -17.75
N GLN A 186 -0.32 6.24 -17.18
CA GLN A 186 -1.32 5.98 -16.14
C GLN A 186 -1.15 6.90 -14.92
N ALA A 187 0.10 7.16 -14.51
CA ALA A 187 0.43 8.09 -13.44
C ALA A 187 0.06 9.55 -13.79
N LEU A 188 0.39 9.99 -15.01
CA LEU A 188 0.02 11.30 -15.54
C LEU A 188 -1.50 11.49 -15.57
N ASP A 189 -2.25 10.44 -15.95
CA ASP A 189 -3.70 10.48 -16.05
C ASP A 189 -4.40 10.46 -14.68
N LEU A 190 -3.82 9.82 -13.66
CA LEU A 190 -4.23 10.05 -12.26
C LEU A 190 -4.02 11.51 -11.86
N GLY A 191 -2.83 12.07 -12.13
CA GLY A 191 -2.53 13.48 -11.85
C GLY A 191 -3.52 14.45 -12.53
N ARG A 192 -3.82 14.22 -13.82
CA ARG A 192 -4.81 14.99 -14.58
C ARG A 192 -6.23 14.84 -14.02
N TRP A 193 -6.60 13.66 -13.53
CA TRP A 193 -7.87 13.46 -12.84
C TRP A 193 -7.92 14.26 -11.53
N LEU A 194 -6.87 14.20 -10.70
CA LEU A 194 -6.75 15.01 -9.48
C LEU A 194 -6.84 16.53 -9.79
N ARG A 195 -6.21 17.00 -10.88
CA ARG A 195 -6.34 18.39 -11.33
C ARG A 195 -7.78 18.75 -11.69
N ARG A 196 -8.46 17.93 -12.50
CA ARG A 196 -9.86 18.18 -12.88
C ARG A 196 -10.76 18.22 -11.64
N SER A 197 -10.69 17.20 -10.77
CA SER A 197 -11.49 17.15 -9.55
C SER A 197 -11.20 18.33 -8.61
N TYR A 198 -9.95 18.49 -8.18
CA TYR A 198 -9.64 19.33 -7.02
C TYR A 198 -9.11 20.72 -7.35
N VAL A 199 -8.59 20.97 -8.56
CA VAL A 199 -8.22 22.33 -9.01
C VAL A 199 -9.37 22.97 -9.79
N THR A 200 -9.99 22.24 -10.71
CA THR A 200 -10.96 22.83 -11.66
C THR A 200 -12.41 22.74 -11.19
N SER A 201 -12.89 21.56 -10.81
CA SER A 201 -14.31 21.37 -10.44
C SER A 201 -14.63 21.89 -9.04
N GLU A 202 -13.81 21.54 -8.04
CA GLU A 202 -14.07 21.93 -6.64
C GLU A 202 -13.37 23.24 -6.22
N GLY A 203 -12.48 23.80 -7.04
CA GLY A 203 -11.70 25.01 -6.70
C GLY A 203 -10.86 24.90 -5.42
N PHE A 204 -10.61 23.67 -4.95
CA PHE A 204 -10.04 23.37 -3.64
C PHE A 204 -8.53 23.61 -3.60
N LEU A 205 -7.82 23.21 -4.64
CA LEU A 205 -6.39 23.43 -4.85
C LEU A 205 -6.14 24.62 -5.79
N PRO A 206 -5.04 25.37 -5.62
CA PRO A 206 -4.67 26.47 -6.50
C PRO A 206 -4.34 25.97 -7.92
N HIS A 207 -4.45 26.84 -8.92
CA HIS A 207 -4.11 26.49 -10.31
C HIS A 207 -2.61 26.19 -10.52
N THR A 208 -1.75 26.88 -9.77
CA THR A 208 -0.29 26.77 -9.78
C THR A 208 0.21 26.15 -8.47
N TYR A 209 1.33 25.41 -8.50
CA TYR A 209 1.92 24.83 -7.29
C TYR A 209 2.31 25.91 -6.26
N GLN A 210 2.11 25.61 -4.99
CA GLN A 210 2.48 26.43 -3.84
C GLN A 210 3.05 25.51 -2.76
N ASP A 211 4.16 25.91 -2.13
CA ASP A 211 4.82 25.11 -1.10
C ASP A 211 3.88 24.85 0.08
N GLY A 212 3.91 23.63 0.62
CA GLY A 212 3.07 23.23 1.75
C GLY A 212 1.59 22.97 1.42
N VAL A 213 1.08 23.35 0.23
CA VAL A 213 -0.31 23.05 -0.15
C VAL A 213 -0.51 21.58 -0.51
N VAL A 214 0.52 20.95 -1.12
CA VAL A 214 0.55 19.51 -1.39
C VAL A 214 1.82 18.92 -0.79
N GLU A 215 1.64 17.96 0.11
CA GLU A 215 2.70 17.14 0.70
C GLU A 215 2.73 15.77 0.01
N ALA A 216 3.92 15.23 -0.20
CA ALA A 216 4.09 14.01 -1.00
C ALA A 216 5.09 13.05 -0.37
N HIS A 217 4.70 11.77 -0.36
CA HIS A 217 5.40 10.64 0.24
C HIS A 217 5.53 9.53 -0.79
N THR A 218 6.66 8.81 -0.77
CA THR A 218 6.89 7.64 -1.65
C THR A 218 7.71 6.58 -0.93
N THR A 219 7.53 5.32 -1.31
CA THR A 219 8.55 4.31 -0.99
C THR A 219 9.83 4.60 -1.76
N ASN A 220 10.97 4.16 -1.23
CA ASN A 220 12.26 4.35 -1.89
C ASN A 220 12.51 3.27 -2.97
N PHE A 221 11.68 3.28 -4.00
CA PHE A 221 11.86 2.51 -5.23
C PHE A 221 11.73 3.44 -6.45
N SER A 222 12.56 3.23 -7.47
CA SER A 222 12.57 4.09 -8.66
C SER A 222 11.22 4.15 -9.36
N ARG A 223 10.46 3.05 -9.35
CA ARG A 223 9.11 2.97 -9.93
C ARG A 223 8.05 3.80 -9.20
N THR A 224 8.09 3.89 -7.87
CA THR A 224 7.13 4.69 -7.08
C THR A 224 7.50 6.16 -7.13
N ILE A 225 8.79 6.49 -7.02
CA ILE A 225 9.29 7.86 -7.22
C ILE A 225 8.91 8.39 -8.63
N ALA A 226 9.11 7.59 -9.68
CA ALA A 226 8.72 7.96 -11.04
C ALA A 226 7.19 8.07 -11.21
N THR A 227 6.41 7.20 -10.56
CA THR A 227 4.94 7.32 -10.55
C THR A 227 4.51 8.63 -9.91
N LEU A 228 5.04 8.97 -8.73
CA LEU A 228 4.72 10.21 -8.01
C LEU A 228 5.08 11.46 -8.85
N ARG A 229 6.24 11.46 -9.51
CA ARG A 229 6.59 12.53 -10.47
C ARG A 229 5.54 12.66 -11.58
N GLY A 230 5.02 11.56 -12.09
CA GLY A 230 3.93 11.56 -13.08
C GLY A 230 2.63 12.16 -12.56
N VAL A 231 2.20 11.75 -11.36
CA VAL A 231 1.01 12.30 -10.69
C VAL A 231 1.17 13.81 -10.46
N LEU A 232 2.32 14.27 -9.96
CA LEU A 232 2.62 15.70 -9.78
C LEU A 232 2.65 16.46 -11.12
N THR A 233 3.17 15.85 -12.19
CA THR A 233 3.18 16.44 -13.54
C THR A 233 1.77 16.66 -14.08
N GLY A 234 0.86 15.71 -13.83
CA GLY A 234 -0.54 15.82 -14.24
C GLY A 234 -1.35 16.79 -13.38
N LEU A 235 -1.01 16.89 -12.09
CA LEU A 235 -1.66 17.78 -11.13
C LEU A 235 -1.26 19.25 -11.35
N TYR A 236 0.03 19.50 -11.54
CA TYR A 236 0.62 20.83 -11.78
C TYR A 236 1.54 20.78 -13.01
N PRO A 237 1.02 21.05 -14.23
CA PRO A 237 1.81 20.99 -15.45
C PRO A 237 2.93 22.03 -15.51
N ASP A 238 2.81 23.12 -14.76
CA ASP A 238 3.77 24.25 -14.73
C ASP A 238 4.96 24.02 -13.77
N LEU A 239 5.01 22.88 -13.08
CA LEU A 239 6.16 22.52 -12.24
C LEU A 239 7.45 22.46 -13.09
N PRO A 240 8.60 22.93 -12.54
CA PRO A 240 9.90 22.78 -13.18
C PRO A 240 10.16 21.32 -13.54
N LYS A 241 10.75 21.09 -14.71
CA LYS A 241 10.96 19.76 -15.25
C LYS A 241 12.29 19.17 -14.79
N GLN A 242 12.35 17.85 -14.66
CA GLN A 242 13.59 17.16 -14.39
C GLN A 242 14.58 17.43 -15.54
N HIS A 243 15.81 17.81 -15.19
CA HIS A 243 16.88 17.95 -16.16
C HIS A 243 17.24 16.59 -16.76
N ARG A 244 17.49 16.56 -18.07
CA ARG A 244 18.05 15.39 -18.75
C ARG A 244 19.52 15.28 -18.36
N GLU A 245 19.88 14.21 -17.67
CA GLU A 245 21.28 13.81 -17.59
C GLU A 245 21.65 13.18 -18.94
N GLU A 246 22.34 13.95 -19.78
CA GLU A 246 22.98 13.40 -20.97
C GLU A 246 24.10 12.45 -20.52
N HIS A 247 23.82 11.14 -20.56
CA HIS A 247 24.80 10.09 -20.33
C HIS A 247 25.89 10.09 -21.42
N HIS A 248 26.84 11.02 -21.32
CA HIS A 248 28.13 10.91 -21.98
C HIS A 248 28.84 9.66 -21.47
N GLN A 249 28.84 8.61 -22.28
CA GLN A 249 29.61 7.40 -22.03
C GLN A 249 31.11 7.72 -22.15
N GLN A 250 31.72 8.19 -21.06
CA GLN A 250 33.18 8.17 -20.95
C GLN A 250 33.62 6.72 -20.74
N GLN A 251 33.99 6.07 -21.85
CA GLN A 251 34.72 4.80 -21.80
C GLN A 251 36.07 5.06 -21.09
N PRO A 252 36.44 4.27 -20.07
CA PRO A 252 37.75 4.41 -19.45
C PRO A 252 38.84 3.91 -20.41
N GLN A 253 39.57 4.85 -21.03
CA GLN A 253 40.77 4.50 -21.79
C GLN A 253 41.81 3.89 -20.84
N GLN A 254 42.32 2.72 -21.22
CA GLN A 254 43.36 2.01 -20.50
C GLN A 254 44.66 2.83 -20.55
N GLN A 255 45.21 3.18 -19.39
CA GLN A 255 46.56 3.75 -19.31
C GLN A 255 47.57 2.61 -19.15
N GLU A 256 48.15 2.16 -20.26
CA GLU A 256 49.45 1.50 -20.21
C GLU A 256 50.53 2.52 -19.81
N GLY A 257 51.45 2.09 -18.94
CA GLY A 257 52.35 3.00 -18.25
C GLY A 257 53.59 3.42 -19.05
N GLN A 258 54.14 4.58 -18.69
CA GLN A 258 55.54 4.93 -18.91
C GLN A 258 56.04 5.90 -17.83
N THR A 259 57.20 5.58 -17.25
CA THR A 259 57.89 6.31 -16.18
C THR A 259 58.79 7.45 -16.74
N PRO A 260 59.36 8.36 -15.91
CA PRO A 260 59.49 9.78 -16.27
C PRO A 260 60.93 10.33 -16.41
N GLN A 261 61.02 11.66 -16.63
CA GLN A 261 62.17 12.62 -16.51
C GLN A 261 62.74 13.21 -17.84
N PRO A 262 63.46 14.36 -17.83
CA PRO A 262 63.16 15.62 -17.13
C PRO A 262 63.45 16.94 -17.92
N THR A 263 62.87 18.05 -17.45
CA THR A 263 63.33 19.48 -17.48
C THR A 263 64.13 20.10 -18.66
N SER A 264 63.67 21.26 -19.20
CA SER A 264 64.53 22.42 -19.56
C SER A 264 63.80 23.73 -20.03
N LYS A 265 63.87 24.80 -19.20
CA LYS A 265 64.07 26.25 -19.52
C LYS A 265 62.99 27.15 -20.20
N LEU A 266 62.45 28.08 -19.37
CA LEU A 266 62.20 29.56 -19.48
C LEU A 266 62.60 30.35 -20.77
N PRO A 267 62.05 31.56 -21.08
CA PRO A 267 61.73 32.69 -20.15
C PRO A 267 60.42 33.53 -20.45
N PRO A 268 60.11 34.63 -19.71
CA PRO A 268 58.76 35.24 -19.63
C PRO A 268 58.61 36.65 -20.25
N GLN A 269 57.36 37.18 -20.19
CA GLN A 269 56.79 38.54 -20.43
C GLN A 269 55.59 38.45 -21.40
N GLN A 270 54.52 39.25 -21.33
CA GLN A 270 54.30 40.56 -20.68
C GLN A 270 52.80 40.70 -20.29
N GLN A 271 52.48 41.38 -19.18
CA GLN A 271 51.10 41.78 -18.85
C GLN A 271 50.81 43.17 -19.44
N LEU A 272 49.63 43.34 -20.06
CA LEU A 272 49.11 44.66 -20.41
C LEU A 272 47.63 44.77 -20.07
N HIS A 273 47.30 45.80 -19.30
CA HIS A 273 45.92 46.19 -18.98
C HIS A 273 45.25 46.79 -20.22
N LEU A 274 43.99 46.43 -20.46
CA LEU A 274 43.06 47.32 -21.15
C LEU A 274 41.70 47.28 -20.47
N GLN A 275 41.21 48.45 -20.08
CA GLN A 275 39.94 48.61 -19.36
C GLN A 275 38.76 48.55 -20.33
N SER A 276 37.69 47.86 -19.96
CA SER A 276 36.39 47.91 -20.65
C SER A 276 35.31 48.38 -19.67
N GLN A 277 34.61 49.47 -20.02
CA GLN A 277 33.60 50.09 -19.17
C GLN A 277 32.32 49.22 -19.00
N PRO A 278 31.58 49.37 -17.89
CA PRO A 278 30.34 48.63 -17.68
C PRO A 278 29.19 49.23 -18.53
N GLN A 279 28.51 48.38 -19.31
CA GLN A 279 27.21 48.73 -19.90
C GLN A 279 26.07 48.57 -18.87
N PRO A 280 24.99 49.36 -18.98
CA PRO A 280 23.91 49.33 -18.00
C PRO A 280 23.12 48.03 -18.09
N GLN A 281 23.16 47.23 -17.03
CA GLN A 281 22.29 46.06 -16.89
C GLN A 281 20.83 46.51 -16.81
N LYS A 282 20.04 46.19 -17.84
CA LYS A 282 18.59 46.10 -17.71
C LYS A 282 18.30 45.06 -16.63
N GLN A 283 17.76 45.50 -15.49
CA GLN A 283 17.26 44.60 -14.46
C GLN A 283 16.17 43.72 -15.08
N LEU A 284 16.45 42.43 -15.27
CA LEU A 284 15.39 41.44 -15.40
C LEU A 284 14.59 41.48 -14.09
N PRO A 285 13.24 41.41 -14.13
CA PRO A 285 12.47 41.28 -12.92
C PRO A 285 12.94 40.04 -12.15
N HIS A 286 13.04 40.15 -10.82
CA HIS A 286 13.44 39.05 -9.94
C HIS A 286 12.45 37.88 -10.05
N LEU A 287 12.67 36.97 -11.01
CA LEU A 287 12.02 35.67 -11.02
C LEU A 287 12.43 34.95 -9.75
N GLN A 288 11.45 34.72 -8.86
CA GLN A 288 11.63 33.78 -7.75
C GLN A 288 12.05 32.43 -8.36
N PRO A 289 13.05 31.73 -7.79
CA PRO A 289 13.48 30.44 -8.31
C PRO A 289 12.27 29.47 -8.34
N PRO A 290 12.14 28.65 -9.41
CA PRO A 290 10.97 27.80 -9.56
C PRO A 290 10.92 26.79 -8.40
N ARG A 291 9.78 26.76 -7.71
CA ARG A 291 9.56 25.95 -6.51
C ARG A 291 9.49 24.48 -6.88
N VAL A 292 10.50 23.71 -6.46
CA VAL A 292 10.59 22.26 -6.67
C VAL A 292 9.95 21.54 -5.47
N PRO A 293 8.94 20.68 -5.65
CA PRO A 293 8.28 19.97 -4.56
C PRO A 293 9.25 19.15 -3.71
N HIS A 294 9.08 19.27 -2.39
CA HIS A 294 9.70 18.38 -1.41
C HIS A 294 8.89 17.08 -1.35
N VAL A 295 9.56 15.95 -1.53
CA VAL A 295 9.01 14.60 -1.40
C VAL A 295 9.73 13.87 -0.27
N THR A 296 8.97 13.41 0.71
CA THR A 296 9.45 12.52 1.76
C THR A 296 9.51 11.09 1.23
N THR A 297 10.54 10.34 1.62
CA THR A 297 10.65 8.92 1.34
C THR A 297 11.13 8.14 2.56
N SER A 298 10.78 6.87 2.58
CA SER A 298 11.21 5.92 3.60
C SER A 298 12.74 5.75 3.56
N ALA A 299 13.39 5.92 4.71
CA ALA A 299 14.66 5.23 4.96
C ALA A 299 14.37 3.73 5.18
N ASP A 300 15.40 2.87 5.13
CA ASP A 300 15.29 1.42 5.37
C ASP A 300 14.73 1.04 6.76
N LEU A 301 14.47 2.02 7.65
CA LEU A 301 14.03 1.85 9.04
C LEU A 301 12.72 2.60 9.40
N ASP A 302 12.07 3.29 8.46
CA ASP A 302 10.89 4.12 8.73
C ASP A 302 9.82 4.03 7.63
N GLU A 303 9.64 2.84 7.09
CA GLU A 303 8.61 2.58 6.09
C GLU A 303 7.21 2.56 6.73
N ILE A 304 6.25 3.18 6.05
CA ILE A 304 4.83 3.20 6.43
C ILE A 304 3.91 2.77 5.28
N LEU A 305 4.43 2.63 4.06
CA LEU A 305 3.68 2.31 2.85
C LEU A 305 3.78 0.82 2.47
N TYR A 306 4.41 -0.04 3.27
CA TYR A 306 4.23 -1.49 3.20
C TYR A 306 4.55 -2.16 4.54
N ALA A 307 4.17 -3.42 4.68
CA ALA A 307 4.48 -4.28 5.82
C ALA A 307 6.00 -4.49 5.97
N ASP A 308 6.68 -3.68 6.77
CA ASP A 308 8.13 -3.81 7.00
C ASP A 308 8.47 -4.76 8.15
N THR A 309 8.59 -6.04 7.82
CA THR A 309 8.99 -7.11 8.76
C THR A 309 10.42 -6.97 9.30
N ARG A 310 11.25 -6.13 8.67
CA ARG A 310 12.64 -5.89 9.11
C ARG A 310 12.70 -5.03 10.37
N THR A 311 11.86 -3.99 10.44
CA THR A 311 11.69 -3.16 11.64
C THR A 311 10.66 -3.76 12.60
N CYS A 312 9.77 -4.64 12.12
CA CYS A 312 8.79 -5.35 12.95
C CYS A 312 8.89 -6.88 12.86
N PRO A 313 9.83 -7.53 13.57
CA PRO A 313 9.92 -8.99 13.64
C PRO A 313 8.63 -9.66 14.13
N HIS A 314 7.90 -9.01 15.04
CA HIS A 314 6.62 -9.48 15.57
C HIS A 314 5.53 -9.62 14.48
N LEU A 315 5.49 -8.67 13.52
CA LEU A 315 4.65 -8.79 12.32
C LEU A 315 5.09 -9.99 11.47
N GLY A 316 6.40 -10.17 11.27
CA GLY A 316 6.96 -11.29 10.51
C GLY A 316 6.54 -12.66 11.06
N SER A 317 6.43 -12.82 12.39
CA SER A 317 5.95 -14.06 13.01
C SER A 317 4.48 -14.35 12.69
N PHE A 318 3.59 -13.36 12.76
CA PHE A 318 2.18 -13.56 12.37
C PHE A 318 2.03 -13.80 10.87
N GLN A 319 2.78 -13.08 10.04
CA GLN A 319 2.79 -13.28 8.59
C GLN A 319 3.29 -14.67 8.21
N ALA A 320 4.28 -15.23 8.92
CA ALA A 320 4.74 -16.60 8.69
C ALA A 320 3.65 -17.65 8.99
N VAL A 321 2.84 -17.46 10.05
CA VAL A 321 1.69 -18.32 10.36
C VAL A 321 0.59 -18.15 9.31
N SER A 322 0.24 -16.90 8.97
CA SER A 322 -0.84 -16.62 8.02
C SER A 322 -0.51 -17.10 6.60
N ARG A 323 0.77 -17.04 6.18
CA ARG A 323 1.26 -17.64 4.94
C ARG A 323 1.03 -19.15 4.88
N GLU A 324 1.19 -19.89 5.98
CA GLU A 324 0.90 -21.34 5.98
C GLU A 324 -0.60 -21.62 5.85
N LEU A 325 -1.45 -20.82 6.52
CA LEU A 325 -2.90 -20.89 6.34
C LEU A 325 -3.31 -20.53 4.90
N GLY A 326 -2.66 -19.52 4.30
CA GLY A 326 -2.80 -19.16 2.89
C GLY A 326 -2.41 -20.30 1.95
N ARG A 327 -1.28 -20.97 2.18
CA ARG A 327 -0.87 -22.17 1.41
C ARG A 327 -1.89 -23.30 1.53
N ALA A 328 -2.47 -23.52 2.71
CA ALA A 328 -3.53 -24.50 2.89
C ALA A 328 -4.82 -24.11 2.14
N ALA A 329 -5.20 -22.82 2.16
CA ALA A 329 -6.36 -22.30 1.43
C ALA A 329 -6.18 -22.40 -0.10
N VAL A 330 -4.99 -22.05 -0.61
CA VAL A 330 -4.60 -22.21 -2.02
C VAL A 330 -4.70 -23.68 -2.46
N ARG A 331 -4.23 -24.63 -1.64
CA ARG A 331 -4.32 -26.08 -1.91
C ARG A 331 -5.74 -26.63 -1.81
N ALA A 332 -6.59 -26.05 -0.96
CA ALA A 332 -7.99 -26.42 -0.82
C ALA A 332 -8.88 -25.83 -1.92
N ASP A 333 -8.32 -25.05 -2.83
CA ASP A 333 -9.05 -24.42 -3.91
C ASP A 333 -9.52 -25.43 -4.98
N PRO A 334 -10.78 -25.41 -5.43
CA PRO A 334 -11.29 -26.34 -6.45
C PRO A 334 -10.50 -26.34 -7.77
N GLU A 335 -9.86 -25.22 -8.13
CA GLU A 335 -9.06 -25.12 -9.35
C GLU A 335 -7.59 -25.53 -9.15
N TYR A 336 -7.11 -25.72 -7.91
CA TYR A 336 -5.69 -25.90 -7.60
C TYR A 336 -5.05 -27.11 -8.29
N GLU A 337 -5.59 -28.31 -8.11
CA GLU A 337 -4.97 -29.53 -8.66
C GLU A 337 -4.95 -29.52 -10.20
N TRP A 338 -6.01 -29.00 -10.81
CA TRP A 338 -6.06 -28.82 -12.27
C TRP A 338 -5.04 -27.78 -12.75
N ALA A 339 -5.02 -26.59 -12.14
CA ALA A 339 -4.09 -25.53 -12.51
C ALA A 339 -2.63 -25.94 -12.27
N ARG A 340 -2.35 -26.64 -11.17
CA ARG A 340 -1.04 -27.21 -10.87
C ARG A 340 -0.61 -28.23 -11.92
N GLY A 341 -1.50 -29.18 -12.29
CA GLY A 341 -1.22 -30.15 -13.35
C GLY A 341 -0.85 -29.49 -14.68
N GLU A 342 -1.60 -28.47 -15.07
CA GLU A 342 -1.35 -27.73 -16.31
C GLU A 342 -0.07 -26.87 -16.23
N LEU A 343 0.22 -26.26 -15.09
CA LEU A 343 1.45 -25.50 -14.88
C LEU A 343 2.71 -26.37 -14.84
N LEU A 344 2.66 -27.57 -14.25
CA LEU A 344 3.76 -28.54 -14.33
C LEU A 344 4.10 -28.86 -15.80
N ARG A 345 3.06 -29.06 -16.63
CA ARG A 345 3.18 -29.31 -18.07
C ARG A 345 3.74 -28.12 -18.85
N LEU A 346 3.21 -26.92 -18.60
CA LEU A 346 3.58 -25.70 -19.33
C LEU A 346 4.96 -25.13 -18.94
N LEU A 347 5.30 -25.17 -17.65
CA LEU A 347 6.58 -24.67 -17.14
C LEU A 347 7.72 -25.69 -17.29
N GLY A 348 7.40 -26.97 -17.54
CA GLY A 348 8.39 -28.04 -17.65
C GLY A 348 9.14 -28.31 -16.34
N ILE A 349 8.51 -28.05 -15.19
CA ILE A 349 9.09 -28.27 -13.86
C ILE A 349 8.45 -29.49 -13.18
N ASP A 350 9.21 -30.13 -12.29
CA ASP A 350 8.71 -31.25 -11.51
C ASP A 350 7.84 -30.80 -10.31
N ALA A 351 7.10 -31.75 -9.75
CA ALA A 351 6.22 -31.56 -8.60
C ALA A 351 6.93 -30.99 -7.36
N VAL A 352 8.15 -31.43 -7.06
CA VAL A 352 8.90 -30.98 -5.88
C VAL A 352 9.36 -29.54 -6.07
N SER A 353 9.86 -29.20 -7.26
CA SER A 353 10.19 -27.82 -7.61
C SER A 353 8.97 -26.89 -7.51
N PHE A 354 7.80 -27.31 -8.01
CA PHE A 354 6.54 -26.56 -7.88
C PHE A 354 6.15 -26.35 -6.42
N ASP A 355 6.03 -27.45 -5.65
CA ASP A 355 5.50 -27.41 -4.28
C ASP A 355 6.44 -26.73 -3.28
N SER A 356 7.73 -26.56 -3.64
CA SER A 356 8.74 -25.83 -2.86
C SER A 356 8.74 -24.31 -3.09
N ASP A 357 8.24 -23.84 -4.24
CA ASP A 357 8.09 -22.41 -4.54
C ASP A 357 6.80 -21.88 -3.90
N TRP A 358 6.91 -21.49 -2.63
CA TRP A 358 5.78 -21.06 -1.81
C TRP A 358 5.00 -19.84 -2.33
N CYS A 359 5.56 -19.10 -3.30
CA CYS A 359 4.95 -17.96 -3.94
C CYS A 359 4.86 -18.11 -5.47
N ILE A 360 4.73 -19.34 -5.96
CA ILE A 360 4.71 -19.64 -7.39
C ILE A 360 3.56 -18.92 -8.12
N PHE A 361 2.36 -18.85 -7.55
CA PHE A 361 1.25 -18.19 -8.24
C PHE A 361 1.48 -16.67 -8.30
N THR A 362 2.01 -16.06 -7.25
CA THR A 362 2.46 -14.66 -7.23
C THR A 362 3.55 -14.40 -8.28
N HIS A 363 4.53 -15.29 -8.40
CA HIS A 363 5.56 -15.21 -9.44
C HIS A 363 4.99 -15.29 -10.86
N LEU A 364 3.99 -16.16 -11.10
CA LEU A 364 3.30 -16.27 -12.39
C LEU A 364 2.46 -15.03 -12.69
N HIS A 365 1.67 -14.57 -11.71
CA HIS A 365 0.80 -13.40 -11.83
C HIS A 365 1.57 -12.12 -12.16
N ASP A 366 2.71 -11.88 -11.49
CA ASP A 366 3.57 -10.73 -11.74
C ASP A 366 4.05 -10.68 -13.20
N VAL A 367 4.42 -11.83 -13.78
CA VAL A 367 4.86 -11.91 -15.18
C VAL A 367 3.70 -11.74 -16.14
N LEU A 368 2.63 -12.53 -15.97
CA LEU A 368 1.51 -12.56 -16.92
C LEU A 368 0.82 -11.19 -16.99
N THR A 369 0.60 -10.54 -15.84
CA THR A 369 0.06 -9.17 -15.77
C THR A 369 1.02 -8.15 -16.38
N SER A 370 2.34 -8.34 -16.24
CA SER A 370 3.32 -7.47 -16.91
C SER A 370 3.33 -7.66 -18.42
N LEU A 371 3.15 -8.88 -18.95
CA LEU A 371 3.09 -9.15 -20.39
C LEU A 371 1.79 -8.60 -21.01
N GLU A 372 0.65 -8.95 -20.40
CA GLU A 372 -0.69 -8.54 -20.80
C GLU A 372 -0.82 -7.01 -20.86
N ALA A 373 -0.38 -6.30 -19.81
CA ALA A 373 -0.44 -4.84 -19.76
C ALA A 373 0.32 -4.15 -20.91
N HIS A 374 1.30 -4.81 -21.53
CA HIS A 374 2.12 -4.26 -22.62
C HIS A 374 1.82 -4.91 -23.98
N GLY A 375 0.74 -5.70 -24.09
CA GLY A 375 0.38 -6.39 -25.33
C GLY A 375 1.46 -7.37 -25.82
N LYS A 376 2.33 -7.85 -24.92
CA LYS A 376 3.39 -8.81 -25.26
C LYS A 376 2.81 -10.22 -25.28
N ALA A 377 3.35 -11.08 -26.15
CA ALA A 377 2.90 -12.46 -26.23
C ALA A 377 3.11 -13.16 -24.88
N LEU A 378 2.15 -14.00 -24.50
CA LEU A 378 2.25 -14.85 -23.33
C LEU A 378 3.33 -15.94 -23.56
N PRO A 379 3.77 -16.66 -22.51
CA PRO A 379 4.64 -17.82 -22.71
C PRO A 379 3.89 -18.89 -23.54
N PRO A 380 4.57 -19.63 -24.44
CA PRO A 380 3.92 -20.61 -25.30
C PRO A 380 3.05 -21.61 -24.53
N GLY A 381 1.79 -21.72 -24.93
CA GLY A 381 0.77 -22.58 -24.33
C GLY A 381 -0.12 -21.88 -23.29
N PHE A 382 0.15 -20.64 -22.90
CA PHE A 382 -0.76 -19.86 -22.06
C PHE A 382 -1.86 -19.14 -22.87
N GLU A 383 -1.65 -18.91 -24.17
CA GLU A 383 -2.53 -18.13 -25.05
C GLU A 383 -3.93 -18.73 -25.19
N GLY A 384 -4.03 -20.07 -25.16
CA GLY A 384 -5.31 -20.80 -25.28
C GLY A 384 -6.04 -21.06 -23.97
N HIS A 385 -5.52 -20.59 -22.82
CA HIS A 385 -5.96 -21.05 -21.50
C HIS A 385 -6.52 -19.91 -20.61
N PRO A 386 -7.62 -19.21 -20.99
CA PRO A 386 -8.19 -18.12 -20.21
C PRO A 386 -8.64 -18.55 -18.80
N ARG A 387 -9.14 -19.79 -18.65
CA ARG A 387 -9.45 -20.39 -17.34
C ARG A 387 -8.21 -20.51 -16.45
N LEU A 388 -7.05 -20.85 -17.02
CA LEU A 388 -5.81 -20.99 -16.26
C LEU A 388 -5.29 -19.63 -15.82
N LEU A 389 -5.35 -18.62 -16.70
CA LEU A 389 -4.99 -17.23 -16.36
C LEU A 389 -5.86 -16.69 -15.22
N ALA A 390 -7.17 -16.97 -15.25
CA ALA A 390 -8.10 -16.63 -14.17
C ALA A 390 -7.79 -17.38 -12.87
N ALA A 391 -7.49 -18.69 -12.95
CA ALA A 391 -7.09 -19.49 -11.79
C ALA A 391 -5.78 -18.97 -11.18
N ILE A 392 -4.75 -18.70 -11.99
CA ILE A 392 -3.47 -18.11 -11.52
C ILE A 392 -3.71 -16.77 -10.82
N ASN A 393 -4.51 -15.86 -11.40
CA ASN A 393 -4.80 -14.56 -10.78
C ASN A 393 -5.49 -14.74 -9.42
N ARG A 394 -6.47 -15.64 -9.32
CA ARG A 394 -7.21 -15.93 -8.08
C ARG A 394 -6.33 -16.60 -7.02
N LEU A 395 -5.55 -17.62 -7.39
CA LEU A 395 -4.64 -18.33 -6.49
C LEU A 395 -3.49 -17.41 -6.03
N ALA A 396 -2.92 -16.61 -6.92
CA ALA A 396 -1.90 -15.59 -6.58
C ALA A 396 -2.46 -14.53 -5.63
N THR A 397 -3.70 -14.07 -5.88
CA THR A 397 -4.36 -13.12 -4.98
C THR A 397 -4.50 -13.74 -3.59
N CYS A 398 -4.99 -14.98 -3.47
CA CYS A 398 -5.13 -15.67 -2.19
C CYS A 398 -3.78 -15.89 -1.48
N GLU A 399 -2.78 -16.37 -2.21
CA GLU A 399 -1.41 -16.63 -1.75
C GLU A 399 -0.76 -15.36 -1.16
N PHE A 400 -0.84 -14.24 -1.88
CA PHE A 400 -0.25 -12.97 -1.45
C PHE A 400 -1.10 -12.26 -0.39
N SER A 401 -2.43 -12.22 -0.56
CA SER A 401 -3.31 -11.52 0.39
C SER A 401 -3.30 -12.20 1.75
N ALA A 402 -3.20 -13.52 1.84
CA ALA A 402 -3.08 -14.21 3.14
C ALA A 402 -1.87 -13.70 3.95
N GLU A 403 -0.73 -13.44 3.31
CA GLU A 403 0.44 -12.93 4.03
C GLU A 403 0.33 -11.43 4.36
N ILE A 404 -0.06 -10.59 3.41
CA ILE A 404 0.07 -9.13 3.55
C ILE A 404 -1.23 -8.37 3.84
N ALA A 405 -2.38 -8.96 3.54
CA ALA A 405 -3.70 -8.35 3.61
C ALA A 405 -4.81 -9.36 3.99
N PRO A 406 -4.61 -10.18 5.05
CA PRO A 406 -5.59 -11.19 5.44
C PRO A 406 -6.93 -10.54 5.80
N SER A 407 -8.00 -11.32 5.79
CA SER A 407 -9.31 -10.87 6.27
C SER A 407 -9.23 -10.58 7.77
N MET A 408 -9.97 -9.57 8.25
CA MET A 408 -10.16 -9.34 9.69
C MET A 408 -10.69 -10.58 10.44
N ARG A 409 -11.36 -11.50 9.72
CA ARG A 409 -11.93 -12.73 10.26
C ARG A 409 -10.93 -13.88 10.34
N ASP A 410 -9.77 -13.76 9.71
CA ASP A 410 -8.73 -14.79 9.71
C ASP A 410 -7.95 -14.76 11.03
N SER A 411 -7.34 -15.90 11.39
CA SER A 411 -6.49 -15.96 12.58
C SER A 411 -5.34 -14.95 12.47
N HIS A 412 -5.22 -14.08 13.47
CA HIS A 412 -4.29 -12.95 13.54
C HIS A 412 -4.46 -11.87 12.43
N GLY A 413 -5.51 -11.92 11.61
CA GLY A 413 -5.69 -11.00 10.49
C GLY A 413 -5.71 -9.53 10.91
N LEU A 414 -6.52 -9.20 11.93
CA LEU A 414 -6.52 -7.87 12.55
C LEU A 414 -5.13 -7.45 13.04
N THR A 415 -4.37 -8.35 13.68
CA THR A 415 -3.02 -8.06 14.18
C THR A 415 -2.03 -7.77 13.05
N ILE A 416 -2.12 -8.50 11.94
CA ILE A 416 -1.28 -8.27 10.74
C ILE A 416 -1.61 -6.93 10.10
N LEU A 417 -2.90 -6.60 9.91
CA LEU A 417 -3.34 -5.30 9.38
C LEU A 417 -2.93 -4.14 10.31
N ARG A 418 -3.08 -4.32 11.63
CA ARG A 418 -2.68 -3.36 12.67
C ARG A 418 -1.17 -3.09 12.67
N LEU A 419 -0.34 -4.14 12.66
CA LEU A 419 1.13 -3.99 12.68
C LEU A 419 1.73 -3.56 11.33
N SER A 420 1.02 -3.77 10.21
CA SER A 420 1.46 -3.31 8.89
C SER A 420 1.02 -1.88 8.58
N MET A 421 -0.29 -1.63 8.45
CA MET A 421 -0.84 -0.34 8.01
C MET A 421 -1.23 0.59 9.15
N GLY A 422 -1.14 0.16 10.41
CA GLY A 422 -1.62 0.95 11.55
C GLY A 422 -0.98 2.32 11.72
N ARG A 423 0.30 2.47 11.34
CA ARG A 423 0.99 3.78 11.30
C ARG A 423 0.41 4.70 10.23
N LEU A 424 0.17 4.19 9.02
CA LEU A 424 -0.41 4.96 7.92
C LEU A 424 -1.87 5.34 8.23
N LEU A 425 -2.68 4.42 8.75
CA LEU A 425 -4.06 4.67 9.16
C LEU A 425 -4.15 5.68 10.33
N HIS A 426 -3.17 5.69 11.22
CA HIS A 426 -3.05 6.72 12.26
C HIS A 426 -2.76 8.10 11.65
N ILE A 427 -1.75 8.21 10.78
CA ILE A 427 -1.39 9.47 10.08
C ILE A 427 -2.58 10.01 9.27
N LEU A 428 -3.29 9.14 8.53
CA LEU A 428 -4.44 9.55 7.71
C LEU A 428 -5.55 10.19 8.56
N VAL A 429 -5.85 9.67 9.76
CA VAL A 429 -6.86 10.28 10.65
C VAL A 429 -6.30 11.45 11.43
N GLU A 430 -5.04 11.42 11.85
CA GLU A 430 -4.39 12.56 12.52
C GLU A 430 -4.42 13.81 11.62
N ASN A 431 -4.12 13.65 10.32
CA ASN A 431 -4.24 14.74 9.34
C ASN A 431 -5.67 15.29 9.28
N MET A 432 -6.70 14.44 9.29
CA MET A 432 -8.10 14.88 9.32
C MET A 432 -8.44 15.64 10.62
N GLN A 433 -8.01 15.12 11.78
CA GLN A 433 -8.25 15.73 13.09
C GLN A 433 -7.58 17.10 13.20
N ARG A 434 -6.31 17.25 12.77
CA ARG A 434 -5.60 18.54 12.76
C ARG A 434 -6.33 19.58 11.91
N VAL A 435 -6.86 19.18 10.75
CA VAL A 435 -7.66 20.05 9.87
C VAL A 435 -8.99 20.44 10.51
N VAL A 436 -9.68 19.53 11.21
CA VAL A 436 -10.91 19.85 11.98
C VAL A 436 -10.62 20.85 13.10
N VAL A 437 -9.57 20.65 13.89
CA VAL A 437 -9.19 21.56 14.98
C VAL A 437 -8.84 22.95 14.43
N ALA A 438 -8.06 23.03 13.34
CA ALA A 438 -7.74 24.30 12.69
C ALA A 438 -9.00 25.00 12.11
N ALA A 439 -9.95 24.25 11.53
CA ALA A 439 -11.20 24.79 11.02
C ALA A 439 -12.12 25.34 12.14
N ALA A 440 -12.21 24.63 13.27
CA ALA A 440 -12.95 25.08 14.45
C ALA A 440 -12.32 26.34 15.08
N ALA A 441 -10.98 26.37 15.24
CA ALA A 441 -10.26 27.53 15.75
C ALA A 441 -10.46 28.77 14.85
N ALA A 442 -10.41 28.61 13.53
CA ALA A 442 -10.67 29.70 12.58
C ALA A 442 -12.12 30.22 12.64
N ALA A 443 -13.10 29.34 12.86
CA ALA A 443 -14.49 29.75 13.05
C ALA A 443 -14.70 30.53 14.37
N ALA A 444 -14.06 30.10 15.46
CA ALA A 444 -14.12 30.79 16.74
C ALA A 444 -13.42 32.18 16.70
N GLY A 445 -12.24 32.28 16.07
CA GLY A 445 -11.49 33.53 15.93
C GLY A 445 -12.22 34.62 15.11
N GLY A 446 -13.15 34.23 14.24
CA GLY A 446 -14.04 35.15 13.52
C GLY A 446 -15.11 35.82 14.38
N SER A 447 -15.26 35.46 15.67
CA SER A 447 -16.36 35.93 16.52
C SER A 447 -16.06 37.14 17.43
N GLY A 448 -14.79 37.53 17.63
CA GLY A 448 -14.46 38.84 18.22
C GLY A 448 -13.18 38.94 19.08
N THR A 449 -12.59 40.15 19.08
CA THR A 449 -11.40 40.61 19.84
C THR A 449 -10.04 40.03 19.41
N GLU A 450 -9.00 40.89 19.42
CA GLU A 450 -7.61 40.53 19.09
C GLU A 450 -7.06 39.41 19.99
N LEU A 451 -7.51 39.33 21.25
CA LEU A 451 -7.07 38.30 22.19
C LEU A 451 -7.57 36.90 21.81
N ALA A 452 -8.80 36.79 21.26
CA ALA A 452 -9.31 35.52 20.74
C ALA A 452 -8.65 35.16 19.41
N ALA A 453 -8.30 36.14 18.57
CA ALA A 453 -7.52 35.91 17.35
C ALA A 453 -6.10 35.40 17.66
N ALA A 454 -5.45 35.95 18.69
CA ALA A 454 -4.17 35.44 19.19
C ALA A 454 -4.30 34.00 19.71
N ALA A 455 -5.28 33.73 20.58
CA ALA A 455 -5.52 32.38 21.11
C ALA A 455 -5.89 31.36 20.00
N ALA A 456 -6.63 31.76 18.97
CA ALA A 456 -6.91 30.92 17.80
C ALA A 456 -5.65 30.69 16.93
N THR A 457 -4.73 31.66 16.90
CA THR A 457 -3.44 31.53 16.20
C THR A 457 -2.51 30.58 16.95
N ASP A 458 -2.40 30.71 18.27
CA ASP A 458 -1.66 29.77 19.13
C ASP A 458 -2.25 28.36 19.04
N ALA A 459 -3.58 28.22 19.11
CA ALA A 459 -4.27 26.94 18.94
C ALA A 459 -4.02 26.32 17.55
N ALA A 460 -3.98 27.14 16.48
CA ALA A 460 -3.62 26.67 15.14
C ALA A 460 -2.13 26.29 15.02
N GLN A 461 -1.21 27.03 15.66
CA GLN A 461 0.22 26.69 15.68
C GLN A 461 0.49 25.40 16.48
N VAL A 462 -0.19 25.20 17.60
CA VAL A 462 -0.14 23.96 18.39
C VAL A 462 -0.78 22.79 17.62
N ALA A 463 -1.94 22.99 16.97
CA ALA A 463 -2.61 21.96 16.18
C ALA A 463 -1.90 21.61 14.86
N THR A 464 -1.14 22.54 14.28
CA THR A 464 -0.29 22.27 13.10
C THR A 464 1.03 21.61 13.45
N GLY A 465 1.50 21.73 14.71
CA GLY A 465 2.83 21.31 15.13
C GLY A 465 3.96 22.06 14.40
N SER A 466 3.66 23.19 13.74
CA SER A 466 4.59 23.88 12.86
C SER A 466 5.27 25.05 13.57
N ALA A 467 6.50 24.84 14.02
CA ALA A 467 7.38 25.91 14.52
C ALA A 467 7.67 27.00 13.46
N ASP A 468 7.45 26.70 12.17
CA ASP A 468 7.65 27.61 11.03
C ASP A 468 6.38 28.40 10.65
N GLY A 469 5.24 28.20 11.35
CA GLY A 469 3.98 28.87 11.01
C GLY A 469 3.39 28.45 9.64
N ARG A 470 3.72 27.26 9.14
CA ARG A 470 3.18 26.76 7.86
C ARG A 470 1.71 26.34 8.00
N THR A 471 0.91 26.71 7.02
CA THR A 471 -0.48 26.22 6.87
C THR A 471 -0.51 24.71 6.64
N LEU A 472 -1.51 24.01 7.18
CA LEU A 472 -1.72 22.58 6.92
C LEU A 472 -1.87 22.29 5.41
N PRO A 473 -1.27 21.20 4.90
CA PRO A 473 -1.52 20.73 3.54
C PRO A 473 -2.98 20.45 3.25
N LYS A 474 -3.42 20.85 2.05
CA LYS A 474 -4.74 20.54 1.51
C LYS A 474 -4.78 19.15 0.89
N MET A 475 -3.65 18.67 0.36
CA MET A 475 -3.54 17.35 -0.25
C MET A 475 -2.29 16.61 0.23
N TYR A 476 -2.45 15.34 0.56
CA TYR A 476 -1.36 14.39 0.76
C TYR A 476 -1.35 13.35 -0.35
N LEU A 477 -0.16 13.04 -0.90
CA LEU A 477 0.05 12.00 -1.90
C LEU A 477 0.96 10.91 -1.32
N TYR A 478 0.58 9.64 -1.43
CA TYR A 478 1.35 8.49 -0.94
C TYR A 478 1.56 7.47 -2.06
N SER A 479 2.77 7.39 -2.62
CA SER A 479 3.10 6.46 -3.71
C SER A 479 3.74 5.17 -3.19
N GLY A 480 3.00 4.06 -3.33
CA GLY A 480 3.38 2.75 -2.85
C GLY A 480 3.05 1.62 -3.83
N HIS A 481 2.51 0.54 -3.29
CA HIS A 481 2.45 -0.78 -3.90
C HIS A 481 1.05 -1.39 -3.81
N ASP A 482 0.86 -2.52 -4.48
CA ASP A 482 -0.22 -3.47 -4.17
C ASP A 482 -0.20 -3.87 -2.69
N SER A 483 0.99 -4.08 -2.12
CA SER A 483 1.19 -4.28 -0.68
C SER A 483 0.92 -3.07 0.23
N THR A 484 0.54 -1.92 -0.34
CA THR A 484 -0.10 -0.80 0.38
C THR A 484 -1.61 -0.86 0.23
N ILE A 485 -2.08 -1.04 -1.00
CA ILE A 485 -3.51 -0.95 -1.34
C ILE A 485 -4.32 -2.13 -0.79
N MET A 486 -3.83 -3.37 -0.92
CA MET A 486 -4.52 -4.56 -0.43
C MET A 486 -4.82 -4.52 1.08
N PRO A 487 -3.84 -4.26 1.98
CA PRO A 487 -4.15 -4.23 3.42
C PRO A 487 -5.01 -3.04 3.81
N LEU A 488 -4.89 -1.89 3.13
CA LEU A 488 -5.84 -0.79 3.34
C LEU A 488 -7.27 -1.20 2.93
N LEU A 489 -7.48 -1.84 1.78
CA LEU A 489 -8.79 -2.35 1.39
C LEU A 489 -9.35 -3.36 2.40
N SER A 490 -8.51 -4.27 2.91
CA SER A 490 -8.94 -5.26 3.93
C SER A 490 -9.30 -4.60 5.27
N ALA A 491 -8.51 -3.62 5.72
CA ALA A 491 -8.83 -2.80 6.90
C ALA A 491 -10.15 -2.01 6.70
N MET A 492 -10.42 -1.55 5.48
CA MET A 492 -11.66 -0.88 5.10
C MET A 492 -12.83 -1.84 4.83
N GLY A 493 -12.74 -3.11 5.24
CA GLY A 493 -13.85 -4.07 5.20
C GLY A 493 -13.95 -4.95 3.95
N LEU A 494 -13.06 -4.80 2.96
CA LEU A 494 -13.16 -5.53 1.70
C LEU A 494 -12.40 -6.86 1.73
N HIS A 495 -13.08 -7.93 1.30
CA HIS A 495 -12.43 -9.21 1.05
C HIS A 495 -11.62 -9.16 -0.25
N ILE A 496 -10.30 -9.39 -0.16
CA ILE A 496 -9.36 -9.30 -1.29
C ILE A 496 -9.51 -10.53 -2.19
N THR A 497 -10.40 -10.42 -3.18
CA THR A 497 -10.72 -11.48 -4.16
C THR A 497 -10.03 -11.34 -5.50
N LYS A 498 -9.49 -10.15 -5.80
CA LYS A 498 -8.76 -9.82 -7.04
C LYS A 498 -7.57 -8.92 -6.72
N TRP A 499 -6.45 -9.11 -7.43
CA TRP A 499 -5.29 -8.24 -7.31
C TRP A 499 -5.64 -6.81 -7.80
N PRO A 500 -5.39 -5.74 -7.01
CA PRO A 500 -5.65 -4.37 -7.45
C PRO A 500 -4.80 -3.99 -8.68
N PRO A 501 -5.36 -3.52 -9.80
CA PRO A 501 -4.62 -3.21 -11.03
C PRO A 501 -3.54 -2.12 -10.84
N TYR A 502 -2.69 -1.92 -11.84
CA TYR A 502 -1.72 -0.81 -11.81
C TYR A 502 -2.43 0.54 -11.67
N MET A 503 -1.79 1.50 -10.98
CA MET A 503 -2.42 2.76 -10.55
C MET A 503 -3.68 2.62 -9.67
N SER A 504 -3.95 1.46 -9.07
CA SER A 504 -5.00 1.35 -8.07
C SER A 504 -4.78 2.34 -6.93
N ASN A 505 -5.84 3.05 -6.53
CA ASN A 505 -5.76 4.18 -5.61
C ASN A 505 -6.94 4.24 -4.64
N LEU A 506 -6.66 4.69 -3.42
CA LEU A 506 -7.62 5.09 -2.41
C LEU A 506 -7.55 6.61 -2.23
N VAL A 507 -8.70 7.28 -2.27
CA VAL A 507 -8.82 8.72 -2.03
C VAL A 507 -9.69 8.94 -0.80
N PHE A 508 -9.14 9.53 0.25
CA PHE A 508 -9.87 9.91 1.46
C PHE A 508 -10.13 11.41 1.42
N GLU A 509 -11.39 11.82 1.54
CA GLU A 509 -11.80 13.22 1.52
C GLU A 509 -12.52 13.59 2.82
N LEU A 510 -12.11 14.68 3.44
CA LEU A 510 -12.79 15.25 4.60
C LEU A 510 -13.65 16.44 4.18
N TRP A 511 -14.94 16.36 4.44
CA TRP A 511 -15.92 17.38 4.08
C TRP A 511 -16.59 17.97 5.33
N GLN A 512 -16.69 19.30 5.37
CA GLN A 512 -17.49 20.04 6.34
C GLN A 512 -18.89 20.28 5.76
N LEU A 513 -19.91 19.75 6.42
CA LEU A 513 -21.31 20.01 6.08
C LEU A 513 -21.75 21.38 6.64
N PRO A 514 -22.74 22.05 6.01
CA PRO A 514 -23.37 23.23 6.58
C PRO A 514 -23.96 22.95 7.97
N SER A 515 -23.80 23.90 8.90
CA SER A 515 -24.48 23.84 10.20
C SER A 515 -25.99 23.82 9.98
N ARG A 516 -26.69 22.85 10.58
CA ARG A 516 -28.17 22.72 10.46
C ARG A 516 -28.90 23.94 11.07
N TRP A 517 -28.29 24.63 12.03
CA TRP A 517 -28.84 25.80 12.73
C TRP A 517 -27.73 26.81 13.08
N PRO A 518 -28.03 28.12 13.24
CA PRO A 518 -27.08 29.10 13.78
C PRO A 518 -26.59 28.67 15.17
N GLY A 519 -25.27 28.68 15.37
CA GLY A 519 -24.64 28.25 16.63
C GLY A 519 -24.53 26.72 16.83
N ALA A 520 -24.95 25.90 15.85
CA ALA A 520 -24.68 24.46 15.88
C ALA A 520 -23.26 24.16 15.34
N GLU A 521 -22.54 23.29 16.06
CA GLU A 521 -21.21 22.82 15.67
C GLU A 521 -21.17 22.29 14.23
N PRO A 522 -20.13 22.60 13.45
CA PRO A 522 -19.95 22.07 12.11
C PRO A 522 -19.77 20.54 12.15
N ARG A 523 -20.48 19.83 11.28
CA ARG A 523 -20.37 18.38 11.16
C ARG A 523 -19.38 18.01 10.06
N TYR A 524 -18.48 17.07 10.34
CA TYR A 524 -17.45 16.62 9.42
C TYR A 524 -17.71 15.17 9.02
N VAL A 525 -17.72 14.89 7.72
CA VAL A 525 -17.93 13.55 7.15
C VAL A 525 -16.74 13.13 6.28
N VAL A 526 -16.51 11.81 6.20
CA VAL A 526 -15.42 11.23 5.42
C VAL A 526 -16.00 10.49 4.22
N ARG A 527 -15.54 10.82 3.01
CA ARG A 527 -15.77 10.02 1.79
C ARG A 527 -14.49 9.28 1.43
N VAL A 528 -14.63 8.02 1.03
CA VAL A 528 -13.50 7.21 0.55
C VAL A 528 -13.84 6.69 -0.83
N LEU A 529 -12.93 6.89 -1.78
CA LEU A 529 -13.04 6.37 -3.15
C LEU A 529 -11.99 5.29 -3.37
N PHE A 530 -12.36 4.17 -3.97
CA PHE A 530 -11.42 3.20 -4.55
C PHE A 530 -11.50 3.27 -6.07
N ASN A 531 -10.38 3.57 -6.72
CA ASN A 531 -10.30 3.72 -8.18
C ASN A 531 -11.34 4.71 -8.76
N ARG A 532 -11.62 5.80 -8.01
CA ARG A 532 -12.60 6.87 -8.29
C ARG A 532 -14.07 6.53 -8.02
N GLU A 533 -14.40 5.28 -7.71
CA GLU A 533 -15.74 4.87 -7.28
C GLU A 533 -15.87 4.97 -5.76
N GLU A 534 -17.06 5.34 -5.25
CA GLU A 534 -17.28 5.46 -3.80
C GLU A 534 -17.24 4.09 -3.12
N LEU A 535 -16.44 3.99 -2.05
CA LEU A 535 -16.21 2.77 -1.30
C LEU A 535 -17.25 2.62 -0.19
N SER A 536 -18.12 1.62 -0.28
CA SER A 536 -19.01 1.25 0.82
C SER A 536 -18.20 0.80 2.04
N LEU A 537 -18.31 1.54 3.14
CA LEU A 537 -17.56 1.28 4.38
C LEU A 537 -18.33 0.37 5.33
N PRO A 538 -17.64 -0.47 6.13
CA PRO A 538 -18.29 -1.29 7.15
C PRO A 538 -19.00 -0.40 8.16
N HIS A 539 -20.09 -0.93 8.74
CA HIS A 539 -20.94 -0.24 9.72
C HIS A 539 -21.63 1.05 9.20
N CYS A 540 -21.52 1.36 7.90
CA CYS A 540 -22.20 2.47 7.25
C CYS A 540 -23.29 1.92 6.29
N PRO A 541 -24.54 2.42 6.32
CA PRO A 541 -25.55 2.03 5.34
C PRO A 541 -25.17 2.47 3.91
N PRO A 542 -25.56 1.73 2.85
CA PRO A 542 -25.24 2.09 1.47
C PRO A 542 -25.72 3.51 1.09
N GLY A 543 -24.82 4.34 0.58
CA GLY A 543 -25.09 5.74 0.21
C GLY A 543 -25.05 6.73 1.37
N PHE A 544 -24.56 6.32 2.55
CA PHE A 544 -24.36 7.19 3.72
C PHE A 544 -22.86 7.35 3.98
N LEU A 545 -22.46 8.57 4.35
CA LEU A 545 -21.08 8.88 4.71
C LEU A 545 -20.96 9.01 6.23
N PRO A 546 -19.99 8.34 6.87
CA PRO A 546 -19.79 8.43 8.31
C PRO A 546 -19.27 9.81 8.72
N SER A 547 -19.60 10.22 9.95
CA SER A 547 -18.85 11.31 10.59
C SER A 547 -17.37 10.96 10.74
N LEU A 548 -16.47 11.93 10.92
CA LEU A 548 -15.06 11.65 11.21
C LEU A 548 -14.88 10.76 12.45
N GLN A 549 -15.72 10.94 13.47
CA GLN A 549 -15.70 10.13 14.70
C GLN A 549 -16.16 8.70 14.44
N THR A 550 -17.24 8.51 13.68
CA THR A 550 -17.75 7.19 13.28
C THR A 550 -16.76 6.46 12.38
N PHE A 551 -16.15 7.18 11.42
CA PHE A 551 -15.08 6.66 10.57
C PHE A 551 -13.89 6.18 11.41
N GLN A 552 -13.44 7.00 12.37
CA GLN A 552 -12.36 6.61 13.27
C GLN A 552 -12.73 5.36 14.07
N ARG A 553 -13.82 5.41 14.83
CA ARG A 553 -14.25 4.37 15.80
C ARG A 553 -14.60 3.04 15.13
N GLU A 554 -15.44 3.07 14.11
CA GLU A 554 -16.03 1.85 13.51
C GLU A 554 -15.18 1.26 12.39
N VAL A 555 -14.34 2.05 11.72
CA VAL A 555 -13.62 1.61 10.51
C VAL A 555 -12.12 1.43 10.74
N VAL A 556 -11.43 2.34 11.45
CA VAL A 556 -9.94 2.35 11.47
C VAL A 556 -9.27 2.22 12.84
N GLU A 557 -9.93 2.56 13.94
CA GLU A 557 -9.41 2.41 15.32
C GLU A 557 -8.90 0.99 15.66
N PRO A 558 -9.54 -0.12 15.18
CA PRO A 558 -9.00 -1.48 15.36
C PRO A 558 -7.58 -1.67 14.81
N PHE A 559 -7.13 -0.82 13.89
CA PHE A 559 -5.81 -0.89 13.25
C PHE A 559 -4.86 0.24 13.65
N GLN A 560 -5.35 1.38 14.11
CA GLN A 560 -4.50 2.55 14.36
C GLN A 560 -3.38 2.26 15.37
N LEU A 561 -2.16 2.65 15.01
CA LEU A 561 -0.98 2.64 15.86
C LEU A 561 -0.18 3.93 15.69
N SER A 562 0.03 4.66 16.78
CA SER A 562 1.04 5.71 16.81
C SER A 562 2.43 5.14 16.59
N ALA A 563 3.37 5.95 16.10
CA ALA A 563 4.75 5.50 15.84
C ALA A 563 5.41 4.90 17.09
N GLN A 564 5.20 5.50 18.27
CA GLN A 564 5.66 4.95 19.55
C GLN A 564 5.04 3.57 19.83
N ARG A 565 3.71 3.44 19.73
CA ARG A 565 3.03 2.18 20.08
C ARG A 565 3.36 1.05 19.09
N HIS A 566 3.54 1.39 17.82
CA HIS A 566 4.07 0.45 16.82
C HIS A 566 5.47 -0.04 17.21
N GLN A 567 6.38 0.88 17.53
CA GLN A 567 7.73 0.54 17.97
C GLN A 567 7.76 -0.34 19.24
N GLU A 568 6.88 -0.07 20.22
CA GLU A 568 6.73 -0.92 21.41
C GLU A 568 6.29 -2.35 21.05
N LEU A 569 5.25 -2.49 20.21
CA LEU A 569 4.73 -3.80 19.80
C LEU A 569 5.72 -4.57 18.91
N CYS A 570 6.52 -3.87 18.11
CA CYS A 570 7.52 -4.47 17.23
C CYS A 570 8.84 -4.84 17.94
N ARG A 571 9.09 -4.31 19.14
CA ARG A 571 10.24 -4.68 20.01
C ARG A 571 10.06 -5.99 20.76
N VAL A 572 8.86 -6.59 20.76
CA VAL A 572 8.59 -7.86 21.45
C VAL A 572 9.46 -8.96 20.84
N LYS A 573 10.38 -9.51 21.64
CA LYS A 573 11.05 -10.76 21.29
C LYS A 573 10.01 -11.87 21.32
N VAL A 574 9.81 -12.54 20.18
CA VAL A 574 9.00 -13.75 20.13
C VAL A 574 9.83 -14.89 20.71
N GLU A 575 9.60 -15.19 21.99
CA GLU A 575 10.09 -16.42 22.59
C GLU A 575 9.30 -17.59 21.98
N HIS A 576 9.99 -18.42 21.21
CA HIS A 576 9.38 -19.59 20.57
C HIS A 576 9.29 -20.74 21.57
N ASP A 577 8.18 -20.79 22.30
CA ASP A 577 7.73 -21.98 23.05
C ASP A 577 7.31 -23.09 22.07
N GLY A 578 8.31 -23.70 21.42
CA GLY A 578 8.13 -24.73 20.41
C GLY A 578 9.17 -24.63 19.31
N ALA A 579 10.05 -25.63 19.23
CA ALA A 579 11.10 -25.68 18.22
C ALA A 579 10.52 -25.86 16.81
N MET A 580 10.47 -24.77 16.02
CA MET A 580 10.33 -24.86 14.57
C MET A 580 11.60 -25.48 13.98
N PRO A 581 11.51 -26.56 13.18
CA PRO A 581 12.69 -27.20 12.60
C PRO A 581 13.31 -26.29 11.52
N HIS A 582 14.45 -25.67 11.85
CA HIS A 582 15.23 -24.94 10.85
C HIS A 582 15.67 -25.89 9.71
N PRO A 583 15.46 -25.53 8.42
CA PRO A 583 16.09 -26.25 7.34
C PRO A 583 17.61 -26.06 7.45
N LYS A 584 18.34 -27.17 7.61
CA LYS A 584 19.81 -27.14 7.74
C LYS A 584 20.42 -26.46 6.53
N ALA A 585 21.19 -25.39 6.76
CA ALA A 585 22.01 -24.79 5.73
C ALA A 585 22.98 -25.85 5.17
N LYS A 586 22.97 -26.04 3.85
CA LYS A 586 23.99 -26.84 3.16
C LYS A 586 25.31 -26.07 3.22
N THR A 587 26.21 -26.47 4.12
CA THR A 587 27.63 -26.08 4.02
C THR A 587 28.24 -26.74 2.80
N ALA A 588 28.85 -25.93 1.95
CA ALA A 588 29.74 -26.38 0.88
C ALA A 588 31.20 -26.26 1.33
N SER A 589 32.10 -27.04 0.69
CA SER A 589 33.52 -27.25 1.02
C SER A 589 33.81 -28.08 2.29
N GLY A 590 34.75 -29.03 2.26
CA GLY A 590 35.55 -29.48 1.11
C GLY A 590 36.45 -30.69 1.40
N THR A 591 36.95 -31.30 0.32
CA THR A 591 38.19 -32.09 0.19
C THR A 591 38.69 -32.95 1.37
N ALA A 592 38.52 -34.27 1.23
CA ALA A 592 39.62 -35.24 1.25
C ALA A 592 39.24 -36.43 0.36
#